data_AF-A0A9W5WZ86-F1
#
_entry.id   AF-A0A9W5WZ86-F1
#
_cell.length_a   1.000
_cell.length_b   1.000
_cell.length_c   1.000
_cell.angle_alpha   90.00
_cell.angle_beta   90.00
_cell.angle_gamma   90.00
#
_symmetry.space_group_name_H-M   'P 1'
#
loop_
_entity.id
_entity.type
_entity.pdbx_description
1 polymer ?
#
loop_
_entity_poly.entity_id
_entity_poly.type
_entity_poly.pdbx_seq_one_letter_code
_entity_poly.pdbx_strand_id
1 'polypeptide(L)'
;MVTRAVNDVLALAPRHGEVSLTRLVEAVSDSRGRTIDIAHADLPPGVCGQWRQYSDHDVFLIQRGLPAWDRTLAHELGHLVLGHEGISITQAAQESTELATSDLIGYMLNQRTGCMGPSGEDAEQEAEDFAALLIYRLGRLPSDRSSIVQVRLGEAFG
;
A
#
# COMPACT_ATOMS: atom_id res chain seq x y z
N MET A 1 18.10 2.07 2.71
CA MET A 1 17.18 3.24 2.79
C MET A 1 15.91 2.89 3.55
N VAL A 2 15.39 1.67 3.40
CA VAL A 2 14.23 1.10 4.12
C VAL A 2 14.10 1.47 5.60
N THR A 3 15.10 1.19 6.46
CA THR A 3 15.00 1.48 7.90
C THR A 3 14.73 2.95 8.20
N ARG A 4 15.32 3.86 7.42
CA ARG A 4 15.08 5.30 7.54
C ARG A 4 13.65 5.64 7.12
N ALA A 5 13.20 5.14 5.97
CA ALA A 5 11.82 5.35 5.53
C ALA A 5 10.79 4.86 6.56
N VAL A 6 11.01 3.69 7.17
CA VAL A 6 10.14 3.18 8.25
C VAL A 6 10.15 4.11 9.47
N ASN A 7 11.33 4.62 9.87
CA ASN A 7 11.41 5.61 10.96
C ASN A 7 10.63 6.89 10.63
N ASP A 8 10.80 7.39 9.40
CA ASP A 8 10.17 8.64 8.95
C ASP A 8 8.64 8.48 8.93
N VAL A 9 8.12 7.35 8.45
CA VAL A 9 6.67 7.04 8.49
C VAL A 9 6.16 6.90 9.92
N LEU A 10 6.88 6.18 10.80
CA LEU A 10 6.47 6.03 12.19
C LEU A 10 6.53 7.36 12.96
N ALA A 11 7.41 8.29 12.59
CA ALA A 11 7.48 9.62 13.18
C ALA A 11 6.26 10.49 12.84
N LEU A 12 5.52 10.15 11.78
CA LEU A 12 4.25 10.78 11.41
C LEU A 12 3.05 10.21 12.18
N ALA A 13 3.24 9.12 12.93
CA ALA A 13 2.16 8.49 13.69
C ALA A 13 1.46 9.52 14.61
N PRO A 14 0.13 9.43 14.76
CA PRO A 14 -0.61 10.34 15.61
C PRO A 14 -0.09 10.25 17.05
N ARG A 15 0.04 11.41 17.71
CA ARG A 15 0.55 11.51 19.10
C ARG A 15 -0.39 10.90 20.14
N HIS A 16 -1.67 10.74 19.78
CA HIS A 16 -2.73 10.20 20.63
C HIS A 16 -3.59 9.24 19.83
N GLY A 17 -4.06 8.17 20.48
CA GLY A 17 -4.91 7.14 19.86
C GLY A 17 -4.13 5.94 19.33
N GLU A 18 -4.85 5.00 18.72
CA GLU A 18 -4.27 3.79 18.15
C GLU A 18 -3.41 4.09 16.92
N VAL A 19 -2.19 3.54 16.89
CA VAL A 19 -1.32 3.57 15.71
C VAL A 19 -1.63 2.35 14.86
N SER A 20 -2.41 2.54 13.79
CA SER A 20 -2.70 1.51 12.79
C SER A 20 -2.06 1.85 11.43
N LEU A 21 -1.94 0.86 10.55
CA LEU A 21 -1.38 1.05 9.22
C LEU A 21 -2.19 2.08 8.40
N THR A 22 -3.51 2.02 8.45
CA THR A 22 -4.39 2.98 7.77
C THR A 22 -4.17 4.41 8.29
N ARG A 23 -3.94 4.59 9.60
CA ARG A 23 -3.60 5.89 10.18
C ARG A 23 -2.23 6.40 9.75
N LEU A 24 -1.27 5.51 9.52
CA LEU A 24 0.02 5.89 8.94
C LEU A 24 -0.13 6.33 7.49
N VAL A 25 -0.97 5.67 6.69
CA VAL A 25 -1.27 6.10 5.31
C VAL A 25 -1.90 7.50 5.31
N GLU A 26 -2.87 7.75 6.20
CA GLU A 26 -3.49 9.06 6.40
C GLU A 26 -2.43 10.13 6.78
N ALA A 27 -1.55 9.83 7.73
CA ALA A 27 -0.49 10.74 8.14
C ALA A 27 0.54 11.02 7.02
N VAL A 28 0.84 10.02 6.17
CA VAL A 28 1.69 10.21 4.98
C VAL A 28 0.97 11.05 3.93
N SER A 29 -0.32 10.82 3.71
CA SER A 29 -1.18 11.66 2.85
C SER A 29 -1.14 13.12 3.29
N ASP A 30 -1.36 13.39 4.57
CA ASP A 30 -1.35 14.74 5.15
C ASP A 30 0.03 15.40 5.04
N SER A 31 1.10 14.68 5.36
CA SER A 31 2.45 15.25 5.31
C SER A 31 2.91 15.62 3.90
N ARG A 32 2.38 14.93 2.87
CA ARG A 32 2.63 15.23 1.46
C ARG A 32 1.70 16.31 0.92
N GLY A 33 0.62 16.66 1.63
CA GLY A 33 -0.45 17.52 1.11
C GLY A 33 -1.13 16.93 -0.13
N ARG A 34 -1.16 15.60 -0.25
CA ARG A 34 -1.68 14.87 -1.40
C ARG A 34 -2.42 13.62 -0.93
N THR A 35 -3.72 13.60 -1.17
CA THR A 35 -4.64 12.56 -0.69
C THR A 35 -4.22 11.18 -1.18
N ILE A 36 -4.29 10.20 -0.29
CA ILE A 36 -4.15 8.77 -0.62
C ILE A 36 -5.45 8.07 -0.25
N ASP A 37 -6.20 7.60 -1.25
CA ASP A 37 -7.38 6.76 -1.04
C ASP A 37 -7.00 5.28 -1.02
N ILE A 38 -7.65 4.50 -0.15
CA ILE A 38 -7.50 3.05 -0.10
C ILE A 38 -8.80 2.43 -0.59
N ALA A 39 -8.74 1.58 -1.62
CA ALA A 39 -9.91 0.93 -2.18
C ALA A 39 -9.69 -0.55 -2.45
N HIS A 40 -10.73 -1.35 -2.21
CA HIS A 40 -10.74 -2.77 -2.58
C HIS A 40 -11.36 -2.97 -3.96
N ALA A 41 -10.63 -3.61 -4.86
CA ALA A 41 -11.04 -3.83 -6.25
C ALA A 41 -10.82 -5.29 -6.68
N ASP A 42 -11.47 -5.67 -7.77
CA ASP A 42 -11.12 -6.91 -8.49
C ASP A 42 -9.95 -6.57 -9.42
N LEU A 43 -8.76 -6.99 -9.02
CA LEU A 43 -7.50 -6.85 -9.75
C LEU A 43 -7.25 -8.11 -10.60
N PRO A 44 -6.39 -8.00 -11.64
CA PRO A 44 -6.02 -9.15 -12.45
C PRO A 44 -5.41 -10.29 -11.63
N PRO A 45 -5.50 -11.54 -12.12
CA PRO A 45 -4.85 -12.67 -11.48
C PRO A 45 -3.36 -12.40 -11.24
N GLY A 46 -2.89 -12.66 -10.03
CA GLY A 46 -1.49 -12.45 -9.62
C GLY A 46 -1.17 -11.04 -9.11
N VAL A 47 -2.11 -10.08 -9.18
CA VAL A 47 -1.93 -8.73 -8.63
C VAL A 47 -2.63 -8.63 -7.28
N CYS A 48 -1.85 -8.46 -6.22
CA CYS A 48 -2.40 -8.32 -4.86
C CYS A 48 -2.75 -6.86 -4.53
N GLY A 49 -1.97 -5.91 -5.06
CA GLY A 49 -2.12 -4.48 -4.84
C GLY A 49 -1.65 -3.68 -6.04
N GLN A 50 -2.02 -2.40 -6.08
CA GLN A 50 -1.57 -1.47 -7.10
C GLN A 50 -1.68 -0.02 -6.63
N TRP A 51 -0.57 0.71 -6.62
CA TRP A 51 -0.55 2.16 -6.47
C TRP A 51 -0.78 2.88 -7.81
N ARG A 52 -1.88 3.62 -7.89
CA ARG A 52 -2.24 4.49 -9.01
C ARG A 52 -2.03 5.96 -8.63
N GLN A 53 -1.39 6.71 -9.52
CA GLN A 53 -1.15 8.14 -9.38
C GLN A 53 -2.09 8.90 -10.31
N TYR A 54 -2.94 9.75 -9.74
CA TYR A 54 -3.75 10.74 -10.45
C TYR A 54 -3.07 12.11 -10.39
N SER A 55 -3.66 13.12 -11.04
CA SER A 55 -3.09 14.48 -11.06
C SER A 55 -3.04 15.11 -9.66
N ASP A 56 -4.05 14.84 -8.84
CA ASP A 56 -4.34 15.52 -7.57
C ASP A 56 -4.33 14.59 -6.35
N HIS A 57 -4.44 13.27 -6.56
CA HIS A 57 -4.44 12.26 -5.50
C HIS A 57 -3.74 10.97 -5.94
N ASP A 58 -3.54 10.08 -4.98
CA ASP A 58 -3.05 8.73 -5.17
C ASP A 58 -4.13 7.74 -4.71
N VAL A 59 -4.17 6.56 -5.31
CA VAL A 59 -5.06 5.47 -4.89
C VAL A 59 -4.26 4.19 -4.71
N PHE A 60 -4.36 3.57 -3.54
CA PHE A 60 -3.89 2.22 -3.27
C PHE A 60 -5.05 1.25 -3.48
N LEU A 61 -4.99 0.49 -4.57
CA LEU A 61 -5.93 -0.59 -4.83
C LEU A 61 -5.44 -1.86 -4.18
N ILE A 62 -6.32 -2.55 -3.47
CA ILE A 62 -6.03 -3.84 -2.84
C ILE A 62 -7.00 -4.89 -3.38
N GLN A 63 -6.49 -6.05 -3.77
CA GLN A 63 -7.31 -7.15 -4.25
C GLN A 63 -8.36 -7.53 -3.19
N ARG A 64 -9.62 -7.61 -3.63
CA ARG A 64 -10.72 -7.99 -2.75
C ARG A 64 -10.54 -9.43 -2.24
N GLY A 65 -10.80 -9.63 -0.95
CA GLY A 65 -10.77 -10.94 -0.31
C GLY A 65 -9.39 -11.43 0.12
N LEU A 66 -8.34 -10.60 0.04
CA LEU A 66 -7.02 -10.94 0.57
C LEU A 66 -7.03 -11.00 2.11
N PRO A 67 -6.67 -12.15 2.74
CA PRO A 67 -6.58 -12.25 4.20
C PRO A 67 -5.49 -11.38 4.82
N ALA A 68 -4.41 -11.10 4.08
CA ALA A 68 -3.25 -10.33 4.53
C ALA A 68 -3.14 -8.97 3.83
N TRP A 69 -4.28 -8.29 3.65
CA TRP A 69 -4.36 -7.01 2.95
C TRP A 69 -3.49 -5.91 3.57
N ASP A 70 -3.21 -5.97 4.88
CA ASP A 70 -2.29 -5.06 5.57
C ASP A 70 -0.86 -5.13 5.01
N ARG A 71 -0.38 -6.32 4.63
CA ARG A 71 0.96 -6.49 4.03
C ARG A 71 1.01 -5.81 2.66
N THR A 72 -0.01 -6.04 1.85
CA THR A 72 -0.16 -5.39 0.54
C THR A 72 -0.22 -3.88 0.69
N LEU A 73 -1.02 -3.36 1.62
CA LEU A 73 -1.10 -1.92 1.86
C LEU A 73 0.25 -1.33 2.30
N ALA A 74 0.97 -2.01 3.20
CA ALA A 74 2.30 -1.59 3.64
C ALA A 74 3.32 -1.62 2.50
N HIS A 75 3.18 -2.57 1.57
CA HIS A 75 4.00 -2.69 0.37
C HIS A 75 3.77 -1.53 -0.61
N GLU A 76 2.51 -1.20 -0.94
CA GLU A 76 2.19 -0.03 -1.77
C GLU A 76 2.67 1.28 -1.14
N LEU A 77 2.52 1.40 0.18
CA LEU A 77 3.08 2.53 0.93
C LEU A 77 4.62 2.57 0.80
N GLY A 78 5.28 1.41 0.83
CA GLY A 78 6.71 1.25 0.63
C GLY A 78 7.19 1.85 -0.69
N HIS A 79 6.53 1.50 -1.81
CA HIS A 79 6.83 2.11 -3.11
C HIS A 79 6.77 3.63 -3.06
N LEU A 80 5.71 4.16 -2.45
CA LEU A 80 5.49 5.59 -2.38
C LEU A 80 6.57 6.31 -1.56
N VAL A 81 6.91 5.82 -0.38
CA VAL A 81 7.85 6.51 0.54
C VAL A 81 9.31 6.30 0.18
N LEU A 82 9.63 5.23 -0.55
CA LEU A 82 10.97 5.00 -1.10
C LEU A 82 11.20 5.74 -2.43
N GLY A 83 10.15 6.36 -2.99
CA GLY A 83 10.24 7.13 -4.22
C GLY A 83 10.29 6.26 -5.48
N HIS A 84 9.70 5.06 -5.42
CA HIS A 84 9.50 4.22 -6.60
C HIS A 84 8.42 4.80 -7.50
N GLU A 85 8.36 4.33 -8.74
CA GLU A 85 7.36 4.79 -9.71
C GLU A 85 6.04 4.02 -9.52
N GLY A 86 4.99 4.76 -9.16
CA GLY A 86 3.62 4.28 -9.24
C GLY A 86 3.08 4.33 -10.66
N ILE A 87 1.86 3.85 -10.84
CA ILE A 87 1.23 3.84 -12.16
C ILE A 87 0.56 5.18 -12.43
N SER A 88 1.17 5.99 -13.29
CA SER A 88 0.60 7.27 -13.74
C SER A 88 -0.61 7.05 -14.66
N ILE A 89 -1.80 7.37 -14.16
CA ILE A 89 -3.05 7.23 -14.91
C ILE A 89 -3.16 8.29 -16.02
N THR A 90 -2.65 9.50 -15.78
CA THR A 90 -2.72 10.60 -16.76
C THR A 90 -1.83 10.33 -17.98
N GLN A 91 -0.61 9.84 -17.77
CA GLN A 91 0.29 9.46 -18.86
C GLN A 91 -0.24 8.24 -19.62
N ALA A 92 -0.79 7.27 -18.91
CA ALA A 92 -1.38 6.10 -19.54
C ALA A 92 -2.62 6.43 -20.36
N ALA A 93 -3.47 7.34 -19.89
CA ALA A 93 -4.59 7.83 -20.65
C ALA A 93 -4.09 8.53 -21.92
N GLN A 94 -3.06 9.39 -21.83
CA GLN A 94 -2.48 10.09 -22.99
C GLN A 94 -1.84 9.14 -24.02
N GLU A 95 -1.06 8.15 -23.58
CA GLU A 95 -0.47 7.12 -24.45
C GLU A 95 -1.54 6.21 -25.09
N SER A 96 -2.65 5.98 -24.39
CA SER A 96 -3.74 5.10 -24.86
C SER A 96 -4.84 5.86 -25.64
N THR A 97 -4.81 7.20 -25.66
CA THR A 97 -5.82 8.06 -26.33
C THR A 97 -5.79 7.87 -27.86
N GLU A 98 -4.79 7.20 -28.42
CA GLU A 98 -4.77 6.88 -29.85
C GLU A 98 -5.86 5.88 -30.30
N LEU A 99 -6.62 5.19 -29.42
CA LEU A 99 -7.93 4.54 -29.71
C LEU A 99 -8.51 3.67 -28.56
N ALA A 100 -7.97 3.72 -27.33
CA ALA A 100 -8.30 2.74 -26.30
C ALA A 100 -9.57 3.05 -25.48
N THR A 101 -10.41 2.04 -25.25
CA THR A 101 -11.49 2.09 -24.25
C THR A 101 -10.91 2.12 -22.83
N SER A 102 -11.67 2.60 -21.82
CA SER A 102 -11.25 2.62 -20.41
C SER A 102 -10.74 1.25 -19.91
N ASP A 103 -11.32 0.16 -20.42
CA ASP A 103 -10.90 -1.21 -20.08
C ASP A 103 -9.54 -1.56 -20.68
N LEU A 104 -9.24 -1.07 -21.89
CA LEU A 104 -7.93 -1.24 -22.52
C LEU A 104 -6.86 -0.38 -21.85
N ILE A 105 -7.20 0.83 -21.39
CA ILE A 105 -6.33 1.66 -20.54
C ILE A 105 -6.01 0.90 -19.25
N GLY A 106 -7.02 0.33 -18.59
CA GLY A 106 -6.84 -0.52 -17.42
C GLY A 106 -5.93 -1.72 -17.71
N TYR A 107 -6.15 -2.42 -18.83
CA TYR A 107 -5.34 -3.55 -19.26
C TYR A 107 -3.87 -3.17 -19.52
N MET A 108 -3.62 -2.08 -20.24
CA MET A 108 -2.26 -1.59 -20.55
C MET A 108 -1.50 -1.16 -19.29
N LEU A 109 -2.19 -0.51 -18.36
CA LEU A 109 -1.63 -0.13 -17.07
C LEU A 109 -1.22 -1.33 -16.24
N ASN A 110 -2.01 -2.39 -16.27
CA ASN A 110 -1.73 -3.62 -15.55
C ASN A 110 -0.52 -4.39 -16.13
N GLN A 111 -0.21 -4.24 -17.42
CA GLN A 111 0.97 -4.89 -18.01
C GLN A 111 2.29 -4.28 -17.54
N ARG A 112 2.32 -3.01 -17.12
CA ARG A 112 3.55 -2.38 -16.60
C ARG A 112 3.96 -2.97 -15.24
N THR A 113 3.02 -3.40 -14.41
CA THR A 113 3.31 -4.01 -13.10
C THR A 113 4.01 -5.38 -13.24
N GLY A 114 3.86 -6.08 -14.36
CA GLY A 114 4.40 -7.43 -14.57
C GLY A 114 5.71 -7.54 -15.35
N CYS A 115 6.28 -6.43 -15.84
CA CYS A 115 7.47 -6.42 -16.70
C CYS A 115 8.56 -5.53 -16.12
N MET A 116 8.99 -5.85 -14.91
CA MET A 116 10.03 -5.10 -14.23
C MET A 116 11.40 -5.67 -14.59
N GLY A 117 12.26 -4.84 -15.19
CA GLY A 117 13.68 -5.14 -15.37
C GLY A 117 14.43 -5.17 -14.03
N PRO A 118 15.77 -5.33 -14.02
CA PRO A 118 16.54 -5.50 -12.78
C PRO A 118 16.32 -4.38 -11.74
N SER A 119 16.13 -3.13 -12.18
CA SER A 119 15.82 -2.01 -11.28
C SER A 119 14.44 -2.10 -10.63
N GLY A 120 13.50 -2.80 -11.26
CA GLY A 120 12.18 -3.03 -10.68
C GLY A 120 12.17 -4.20 -9.70
N GLU A 121 13.01 -5.22 -9.90
CA GLU A 121 13.21 -6.30 -8.90
C GLU A 121 13.75 -5.74 -7.58
N ASP A 122 14.74 -4.83 -7.64
CA ASP A 122 15.25 -4.12 -6.46
C ASP A 122 14.14 -3.29 -5.78
N ALA A 123 13.31 -2.58 -6.56
CA ALA A 123 12.22 -1.75 -6.03
C ALA A 123 11.13 -2.58 -5.32
N GLU A 124 10.76 -3.74 -5.87
CA GLU A 124 9.83 -4.68 -5.23
C GLU A 124 10.40 -5.23 -3.94
N GLN A 125 11.69 -5.60 -3.94
CA GLN A 125 12.34 -6.12 -2.74
C GLN A 125 12.44 -5.04 -1.65
N GLU A 126 12.77 -3.80 -2.00
CA GLU A 126 12.81 -2.71 -1.01
C GLU A 126 11.41 -2.38 -0.45
N ALA A 127 10.37 -2.41 -1.29
CA ALA A 127 8.98 -2.23 -0.85
C ALA A 127 8.54 -3.37 0.09
N GLU A 128 8.95 -4.59 -0.20
CA GLU A 128 8.66 -5.77 0.61
C GLU A 128 9.39 -5.74 1.97
N ASP A 129 10.67 -5.36 1.97
CA ASP A 129 11.46 -5.19 3.19
C ASP A 129 10.88 -4.07 4.07
N PHE A 130 10.41 -2.98 3.43
CA PHE A 130 9.69 -1.91 4.11
C PHE A 130 8.41 -2.43 4.77
N ALA A 131 7.57 -3.16 4.02
CA ALA A 131 6.32 -3.70 4.53
C ALA A 131 6.54 -4.62 5.74
N ALA A 132 7.50 -5.54 5.63
CA ALA A 132 7.85 -6.47 6.69
C ALA A 132 8.33 -5.74 7.95
N LEU A 133 9.23 -4.76 7.81
CA LEU A 133 9.78 -4.01 8.93
C LEU A 133 8.73 -3.10 9.59
N LEU A 134 7.87 -2.44 8.80
CA LEU A 134 6.82 -1.58 9.32
C LEU A 134 5.82 -2.38 10.16
N ILE A 135 5.32 -3.50 9.62
CA ILE A 135 4.38 -4.37 10.32
C ILE A 135 5.00 -4.95 11.60
N TYR A 136 6.26 -5.40 11.53
CA TYR A 136 6.99 -5.90 12.69
C TYR A 136 7.05 -4.89 13.84
N ARG A 137 7.23 -3.60 13.52
CA ARG A 137 7.31 -2.52 14.51
C ARG A 137 5.94 -2.09 15.02
N LEU A 138 4.95 -1.99 14.14
CA LEU A 138 3.56 -1.73 14.52
C LEU A 138 3.06 -2.75 15.55
N GLY A 139 3.33 -4.05 15.33
CA GLY A 139 2.99 -5.11 16.28
C GLY A 139 3.73 -5.05 17.62
N ARG A 140 4.69 -4.14 17.79
CA ARG A 140 5.47 -3.93 19.03
C ARG A 140 5.26 -2.57 19.67
N LEU A 141 4.51 -1.66 19.04
CA LEU A 141 4.17 -0.39 19.67
C LEU A 141 3.29 -0.65 20.89
N PRO A 142 3.45 0.13 21.98
CA PRO A 142 2.50 0.09 23.09
C PRO A 142 1.15 0.57 22.56
N SER A 143 0.27 -0.37 22.22
CA SER A 143 -1.12 -0.03 21.94
C SER A 143 -1.73 0.51 23.23
N ASP A 144 -2.26 1.74 23.19
CA ASP A 144 -2.92 2.35 24.35
C ASP A 144 -4.02 1.37 24.77
N ARG A 145 -3.84 0.71 25.92
CA ARG A 145 -4.57 -0.50 26.30
C ARG A 145 -6.05 -0.17 26.53
N SER A 146 -6.84 -0.19 25.47
CA SER A 146 -8.30 -0.12 25.51
C SER A 146 -8.89 -0.68 24.24
N SER A 147 -8.44 -1.87 23.77
CA SER A 147 -9.19 -2.79 22.89
C SER A 147 -8.36 -4.04 22.56
N ILE A 148 -8.04 -4.87 23.56
CA ILE A 148 -7.71 -6.28 23.28
C ILE A 148 -8.98 -7.08 23.54
N VAL A 149 -9.73 -7.36 22.48
CA VAL A 149 -10.70 -8.45 22.49
C VAL A 149 -9.89 -9.75 22.60
N GLN A 150 -9.87 -10.32 23.81
CA GLN A 150 -9.44 -11.70 24.02
C GLN A 150 -10.35 -12.62 23.21
N VAL A 151 -9.90 -13.07 22.05
CA VAL A 151 -10.45 -14.31 21.47
C VAL A 151 -9.98 -15.44 22.37
N ARG A 152 -10.88 -15.87 23.28
CA ARG A 152 -10.69 -17.08 24.09
C ARG A 152 -10.53 -18.27 23.13
N LEU A 153 -9.30 -18.75 23.02
CA LEU A 153 -9.03 -20.12 22.60
C LEU A 153 -9.26 -21.01 23.81
N GLY A 154 -10.35 -21.79 23.78
CA GLY A 154 -10.64 -22.80 24.78
C GLY A 154 -12.13 -22.96 25.02
N GLU A 155 -12.74 -23.89 24.28
CA GLU A 155 -13.73 -24.87 24.76
C GLU A 155 -14.47 -25.49 23.56
N ALA A 156 -14.13 -26.74 23.22
CA ALA A 156 -15.08 -27.78 22.81
C ALA A 156 -14.34 -29.08 22.46
N PHE A 157 -13.82 -29.77 23.48
CA PHE A 157 -14.01 -31.22 23.55
C PHE A 157 -15.13 -31.43 24.58
N GLY A 158 -16.28 -31.86 24.10
CA GLY A 158 -17.42 -32.32 24.86
C GLY A 158 -18.10 -33.42 24.06
#